data_AF-A0A6M1U7R7-F1
#
_entry.id   AF-A0A6M1U7R7-F1
#
_cell.length_a   1.000
_cell.length_b   1.000
_cell.length_c   1.000
_cell.angle_alpha   90.00
_cell.angle_beta   90.00
_cell.angle_gamma   90.00
#
_symmetry.space_group_name_H-M   'P 1'
#
loop_
_entity.id
_entity.type
_entity.pdbx_description
1 polymer ?
#
loop_
_entity_poly.entity_id
_entity_poly.type
_entity_poly.pdbx_seq_one_letter_code
_entity_poly.pdbx_strand_id
1 'polypeptide(L)'
;MLVNQERLGALRGEIGEDGFDDVLEMFLAESDEVVARLAGQAEGAMSEADLHFLKGSALTLGLDPLADLCRQCEAGPQVHPSVLQDLYIRSRAAIRQDQIRNSDSTSSLVMSR
;
A
#
# COMPACT_ATOMS: atom_id res chain seq x y z
N MET A 1 -5.28 -7.24 -10.20
CA MET A 1 -5.88 -6.83 -8.92
C MET A 1 -4.91 -5.86 -8.26
N LEU A 2 -5.36 -4.78 -7.62
CA LEU A 2 -4.45 -3.77 -7.03
C LEU A 2 -3.93 -4.17 -5.65
N VAL A 3 -4.71 -4.97 -4.92
CA VAL A 3 -4.42 -5.38 -3.53
C VAL A 3 -4.68 -6.88 -3.43
N ASN A 4 -3.71 -7.63 -2.91
CA ASN A 4 -3.84 -9.03 -2.58
C ASN A 4 -4.55 -9.19 -1.22
N GLN A 5 -5.81 -9.59 -1.28
CA GLN A 5 -6.69 -9.71 -0.11
C GLN A 5 -6.27 -10.83 0.85
N GLU A 6 -5.73 -11.93 0.30
CA GLU A 6 -5.23 -13.02 1.11
C GLU A 6 -4.03 -12.56 1.94
N ARG A 7 -3.11 -11.80 1.32
CA ARG A 7 -1.96 -11.22 2.01
C ARG A 7 -2.38 -10.20 3.07
N LEU A 8 -3.33 -9.31 2.75
CA LEU A 8 -3.83 -8.30 3.68
C LEU A 8 -4.56 -8.94 4.87
N GLY A 9 -5.35 -9.99 4.63
CA GLY A 9 -6.00 -10.77 5.68
C GLY A 9 -5.02 -11.55 6.55
N ALA A 10 -3.97 -12.13 5.96
CA ALA A 10 -2.90 -12.77 6.71
C ALA A 10 -2.17 -11.78 7.63
N LEU A 11 -1.84 -10.58 7.12
CA LEU A 11 -1.23 -9.51 7.91
C LEU A 11 -2.14 -9.07 9.07
N ARG A 12 -3.46 -8.97 8.85
CA ARG A 12 -4.42 -8.73 9.92
C ARG A 12 -4.42 -9.84 10.96
N GLY A 13 -4.33 -11.10 10.55
CA GLY A 13 -4.22 -12.24 11.47
C GLY A 13 -2.92 -12.22 12.29
N GLU A 14 -1.83 -11.72 11.72
CA GLU A 14 -0.52 -11.57 12.38
C GLU A 14 -0.51 -10.43 13.42
N ILE A 15 -1.14 -9.28 13.11
CA ILE A 15 -1.16 -8.10 13.98
C ILE A 15 -2.29 -8.20 15.04
N GLY A 16 -3.40 -8.85 14.70
CA GLY A 16 -4.64 -8.85 15.48
C GLY A 16 -5.60 -7.74 15.05
N GLU A 17 -6.91 -7.99 15.18
CA GLU A 17 -7.96 -7.08 14.68
C GLU A 17 -7.88 -5.68 15.33
N ASP A 18 -7.60 -5.62 16.63
CA ASP A 18 -7.61 -4.36 17.40
C ASP A 18 -6.43 -3.43 17.06
N GLY A 19 -5.31 -3.98 16.57
CA GLY A 19 -4.10 -3.20 16.27
C GLY A 19 -3.83 -3.01 14.78
N PHE A 20 -4.55 -3.74 13.92
CA PHE A 20 -4.28 -3.74 12.49
C PHE A 20 -4.56 -2.38 11.85
N ASP A 21 -5.67 -1.72 12.21
CA ASP A 21 -6.06 -0.45 11.59
C ASP A 21 -5.06 0.68 11.94
N ASP A 22 -4.58 0.72 13.19
CA ASP A 22 -3.56 1.69 13.63
C ASP A 22 -2.23 1.48 12.91
N VAL A 23 -1.78 0.21 12.81
CA VAL A 23 -0.55 -0.14 12.11
C VAL A 23 -0.69 0.16 10.62
N LEU A 24 -1.83 -0.16 10.01
CA LEU A 24 -2.10 0.12 8.60
C LEU A 24 -2.08 1.62 8.31
N GLU A 25 -2.75 2.45 9.11
CA GLU A 25 -2.73 3.91 8.91
C GLU A 25 -1.32 4.49 9.10
N MET A 26 -0.52 3.98 10.06
CA MET A 26 0.88 4.40 10.21
C MET A 26 1.70 4.06 8.95
N PHE A 27 1.58 2.84 8.43
CA PHE A 27 2.26 2.42 7.19
C PHE A 27 1.84 3.25 5.98
N LEU A 28 0.55 3.56 5.85
CA LEU A 28 0.02 4.37 4.76
C LEU A 28 0.49 5.83 4.88
N ALA A 29 0.55 6.39 6.09
CA ALA A 29 1.07 7.73 6.32
C ALA A 29 2.57 7.84 5.95
N GLU A 30 3.40 6.88 6.35
CA GLU A 30 4.82 6.85 5.97
C GLU A 30 4.99 6.67 4.45
N SER A 31 4.18 5.81 3.84
CA SER A 31 4.19 5.59 2.39
C SER A 31 3.76 6.83 1.61
N ASP A 32 2.80 7.61 2.13
CA ASP A 32 2.40 8.90 1.55
C ASP A 32 3.58 9.88 1.49
N GLU A 33 4.35 9.99 2.57
CA GLU A 33 5.51 10.86 2.63
C GLU A 33 6.59 10.44 1.62
N VAL A 34 6.85 9.14 1.52
CA VAL A 34 7.84 8.59 0.57
C VAL A 34 7.41 8.85 -0.88
N VAL A 35 6.14 8.59 -1.20
CA VAL A 35 5.60 8.84 -2.54
C VAL A 35 5.62 10.33 -2.87
N ALA A 36 5.34 11.21 -1.90
CA ALA A 36 5.44 12.65 -2.10
C ALA A 36 6.89 13.09 -2.40
N ARG A 37 7.89 12.52 -1.70
CA ARG A 37 9.31 12.77 -2.00
C ARG A 37 9.67 12.31 -3.42
N LEU A 38 9.31 11.08 -3.78
CA LEU A 38 9.57 10.51 -5.11
C LEU A 38 8.91 11.34 -6.23
N ALA A 39 7.66 11.80 -6.01
CA ALA A 39 6.92 12.61 -6.98
C ALA A 39 7.58 13.97 -7.27
N GLY A 40 8.37 14.50 -6.33
CA GLY A 40 9.14 15.73 -6.52
C GLY A 40 10.45 15.56 -7.31
N GLN A 41 10.83 14.32 -7.64
CA GLN A 41 12.09 14.01 -8.33
C GLN A 41 11.91 14.02 -9.85
N ALA A 42 13.01 14.16 -10.57
CA ALA A 42 13.01 14.02 -12.03
C ALA A 42 12.88 12.55 -12.44
N GLU A 43 12.41 12.32 -13.67
CA GLU A 43 12.39 10.98 -14.26
C GLU A 43 13.78 10.36 -14.28
N GLY A 44 13.90 9.10 -13.83
CA GLY A 44 15.18 8.40 -13.71
C GLY A 44 16.08 8.90 -12.57
N ALA A 45 15.65 9.89 -11.78
CA ALA A 45 16.36 10.39 -10.60
C ALA A 45 15.67 10.01 -9.28
N MET A 46 14.78 9.01 -9.33
CA MET A 46 14.12 8.50 -8.14
C MET A 46 15.14 7.84 -7.19
N SER A 47 15.02 8.16 -5.90
CA SER A 47 15.91 7.62 -4.86
C SER A 47 15.72 6.10 -4.73
N GLU A 48 16.80 5.34 -4.93
CA GLU A 48 16.78 3.88 -4.75
C GLU A 48 16.34 3.47 -3.35
N ALA A 49 16.72 4.24 -2.31
CA ALA A 49 16.33 3.96 -0.93
C ALA A 49 14.82 4.15 -0.71
N ASP A 50 14.24 5.22 -1.28
CA ASP A 50 12.80 5.48 -1.20
C ASP A 50 12.00 4.44 -2.00
N LEU A 51 12.49 4.04 -3.18
CA LEU A 51 11.91 2.95 -3.97
C LEU A 51 11.97 1.61 -3.23
N HIS A 52 13.08 1.32 -2.57
CA HIS A 52 13.27 0.09 -1.79
C HIS A 52 12.33 0.02 -0.60
N PHE A 53 12.19 1.13 0.14
CA PHE A 53 11.23 1.24 1.22
C PHE A 53 9.80 1.00 0.72
N LEU A 54 9.39 1.74 -0.33
CA LEU A 54 8.04 1.65 -0.86
C LEU A 54 7.73 0.25 -1.41
N LYS A 55 8.70 -0.42 -2.04
CA LYS A 55 8.59 -1.81 -2.46
C LYS A 55 8.33 -2.75 -1.27
N GLY A 56 9.06 -2.58 -0.17
CA GLY A 56 8.88 -3.36 1.06
C GLY A 56 7.48 -3.18 1.67
N SER A 57 7.01 -1.93 1.74
CA SER A 57 5.65 -1.59 2.19
C SER A 57 4.59 -2.20 1.28
N ALA A 58 4.79 -2.10 -0.04
CA ALA A 58 3.90 -2.69 -1.03
C ALA A 58 3.78 -4.21 -0.88
N LEU A 59 4.89 -4.93 -0.72
CA LEU A 59 4.88 -6.39 -0.53
C LEU A 59 4.22 -6.79 0.80
N THR A 60 4.45 -6.01 1.85
CA THR A 60 3.84 -6.27 3.16
C THR A 60 2.32 -6.19 3.08
N LEU A 61 1.79 -5.17 2.39
CA LEU A 61 0.36 -4.91 2.22
C LEU A 61 -0.29 -5.69 1.06
N GLY A 62 0.50 -6.43 0.26
CA GLY A 62 0.00 -7.15 -0.92
C GLY A 62 -0.29 -6.27 -2.13
N LEU A 63 0.35 -5.12 -2.26
CA LEU A 63 0.25 -4.22 -3.41
C LEU A 63 1.16 -4.67 -4.56
N ASP A 64 0.95 -5.88 -5.09
CA ASP A 64 1.85 -6.53 -6.06
C ASP A 64 2.21 -5.63 -7.26
N PRO A 65 1.25 -4.93 -7.92
CA PRO A 65 1.58 -4.05 -9.04
C PRO A 65 2.50 -2.88 -8.65
N LEU A 66 2.35 -2.36 -7.43
CA LEU A 66 3.18 -1.26 -6.92
C LEU A 66 4.59 -1.76 -6.60
N ALA A 67 4.71 -2.95 -5.99
CA ALA A 67 6.00 -3.58 -5.73
C ALA A 67 6.77 -3.86 -7.03
N ASP A 68 6.07 -4.37 -8.05
CA ASP A 68 6.65 -4.61 -9.37
C ASP A 68 7.10 -3.31 -10.05
N LEU A 69 6.34 -2.22 -9.90
CA LEU A 69 6.74 -0.91 -10.44
C LEU A 69 7.97 -0.35 -9.72
N CYS A 70 8.02 -0.43 -8.38
CA CYS A 70 9.19 -0.01 -7.63
C CYS A 70 10.44 -0.80 -8.03
N ARG A 71 10.32 -2.12 -8.21
CA ARG A 71 11.41 -2.97 -8.71
C ARG A 71 11.87 -2.56 -10.11
N GLN A 72 10.94 -2.17 -10.98
CA GLN A 72 11.30 -1.66 -12.31
C GLN A 72 12.05 -0.33 -12.21
N CYS A 73 11.61 0.60 -11.36
CA CYS A 73 12.33 1.85 -11.15
C CYS A 73 13.74 1.63 -10.58
N GLU A 74 13.92 0.66 -9.66
CA GLU A 74 15.23 0.26 -9.12
C GLU A 74 16.18 -0.30 -10.21
N ALA A 75 15.63 -0.95 -11.24
CA ALA A 75 16.43 -1.62 -12.28
C ALA A 75 16.93 -0.68 -13.39
N GLY A 76 16.61 0.63 -13.32
CA GLY A 76 17.05 1.64 -14.31
C GLY A 76 16.05 2.05 -15.42
N PRO A 77 14.89 1.42 -15.64
CA PRO A 77 13.81 2.01 -16.43
C PRO A 77 13.43 3.43 -15.99
N GLN A 78 13.40 4.35 -16.94
CA GLN A 78 12.86 5.69 -16.77
C GLN A 78 11.33 5.57 -16.69
N VAL A 79 10.83 5.56 -15.47
CA VAL A 79 9.41 5.68 -15.15
C VAL A 79 9.20 7.07 -14.60
N HIS A 80 8.23 7.80 -15.17
CA HIS A 80 7.86 9.10 -14.65
C HIS A 80 7.26 8.95 -13.24
N PRO A 81 7.71 9.72 -12.23
CA PRO A 81 7.24 9.56 -10.85
C PRO A 81 5.72 9.68 -10.66
N SER A 82 5.03 10.42 -11.53
CA SER A 82 3.57 10.51 -11.51
C SER A 82 2.88 9.16 -11.73
N VAL A 83 3.47 8.25 -12.52
CA VAL A 83 2.90 6.90 -12.76
C VAL A 83 2.92 6.09 -11.47
N LEU A 84 4.01 6.19 -10.72
CA LEU A 84 4.17 5.54 -9.43
C LEU A 84 3.21 6.14 -8.39
N GLN A 85 3.10 7.46 -8.37
CA GLN A 85 2.17 8.18 -7.49
C GLN A 85 0.70 7.80 -7.78
N ASP A 86 0.29 7.79 -9.04
CA ASP A 86 -1.07 7.43 -9.45
C ASP A 86 -1.42 5.99 -9.07
N LEU A 87 -0.48 5.06 -9.31
CA LEU A 87 -0.67 3.66 -8.93
C LEU A 87 -0.82 3.51 -7.42
N TYR A 88 0.02 4.19 -6.64
CA TYR A 88 -0.08 4.18 -5.18
C TYR A 88 -1.42 4.73 -4.69
N ILE A 89 -1.89 5.87 -5.20
CA ILE A 89 -3.19 6.46 -4.83
C ILE A 89 -4.34 5.48 -5.08
N ARG A 90 -4.33 4.80 -6.23
CA ARG A 90 -5.36 3.80 -6.58
C ARG A 90 -5.29 2.58 -5.68
N SER A 91 -4.09 2.09 -5.36
CA SER A 91 -3.89 0.97 -4.43
C SER A 91 -4.36 1.31 -3.01
N ARG A 92 -4.07 2.53 -2.52
CA ARG A 92 -4.53 3.01 -1.21
C ARG A 92 -6.05 3.12 -1.13
N ALA A 93 -6.69 3.64 -2.18
CA ALA A 93 -8.14 3.71 -2.26
C ALA A 93 -8.78 2.32 -2.21
N ALA A 94 -8.17 1.33 -2.89
CA ALA A 94 -8.64 -0.05 -2.85
C ALA A 94 -8.56 -0.65 -1.44
N ILE A 95 -7.43 -0.48 -0.73
CA ILE A 95 -7.30 -0.90 0.68
C ILE A 95 -8.43 -0.31 1.53
N ARG A 96 -8.69 1.00 1.42
CA ARG A 96 -9.72 1.67 2.22
C ARG A 96 -11.14 1.19 1.90
N GLN A 97 -11.45 0.90 0.63
CA GLN A 97 -12.73 0.32 0.25
C GLN A 97 -12.95 -1.05 0.90
N ASP A 98 -11.91 -1.87 0.98
CA ASP A 98 -12.00 -3.17 1.64
C ASP A 98 -12.15 -3.04 3.15
N GLN A 99 -11.49 -2.06 3.78
CA GLN A 99 -11.68 -1.77 5.20
C GLN A 99 -13.14 -1.47 5.55
N ILE A 100 -13.78 -0.61 4.74
CA ILE A 100 -15.19 -0.25 4.90
C ILE A 100 -16.05 -1.52 4.77
N ARG A 101 -15.83 -2.32 3.72
CA ARG A 101 -16.60 -3.55 3.48
C ARG A 101 -16.47 -4.56 4.63
N ASN A 102 -15.28 -4.66 5.23
CA ASN A 102 -15.03 -5.61 6.32
C ASN A 102 -15.61 -5.12 7.66
N SER A 103 -15.61 -3.80 7.91
CA SER A 103 -16.22 -3.17 9.09
C SER A 103 -17.75 -3.31 9.12
N ASP A 104 -18.42 -3.18 7.97
CA ASP A 104 -19.86 -3.40 7.85
C ASP A 104 -20.25 -4.87 8.14
N SER A 105 -19.37 -5.81 7.78
CA SER A 105 -19.59 -7.25 7.97
C SER A 105 -19.48 -7.66 9.45
N THR A 106 -18.53 -7.10 10.21
CA THR A 106 -18.40 -7.34 11.66
C THR A 106 -19.52 -6.67 12.46
N SER A 107 -19.97 -5.48 12.08
CA SER A 107 -21.09 -4.79 12.74
C SER A 107 -22.42 -5.54 12.61
N SER A 108 -22.65 -6.23 11.49
CA SER A 108 -23.88 -7.02 11.29
C SER A 108 -23.93 -8.32 12.11
N LEU A 109 -22.78 -8.85 12.56
CA LEU A 109 -22.71 -10.11 13.31
C LEU A 109 -23.00 -9.96 14.81
N VAL A 110 -22.92 -8.75 15.36
CA VAL A 110 -23.17 -8.49 16.80
C VAL A 110 -24.66 -8.30 17.13
N MET A 111 -25.56 -8.15 16.15
CA MET A 111 -27.01 -7.96 16.37
C MET A 111 -27.89 -9.21 16.23
N SER A 112 -27.31 -10.43 16.20
CA SER A 112 -28.10 -11.68 16.13
C SER A 112 -27.79 -12.68 17.25
N ARG A 113 -27.51 -12.19 18.47
CA ARG A 113 -27.49 -13.01 19.69
C ARG A 113 -28.39 -12.45 20.76
#